data_AF-A0A7C5US66-F1
#
_entry.id   AF-A0A7C5US66-F1
#
_cell.length_a   1.000
_cell.length_b   1.000
_cell.length_c   1.000
_cell.angle_alpha   90.00
_cell.angle_beta   90.00
_cell.angle_gamma   90.00
#
_symmetry.space_group_name_H-M   'P 1'
#
loop_
_entity.id
_entity.type
_entity.pdbx_description
1 polymer ?
#
loop_
_entity_poly.entity_id
_entity_poly.type
_entity_poly.pdbx_seq_one_letter_code
_entity_poly.pdbx_strand_id
1 'polypeptide(L)'
;MELRLKPDEKRIVELLGRSGAMTPSEIAVQLLMPPSKTLDTLEQLERSGYIVLRDTPTSPDGKLVILTSEVHEKIRQQVRI
;
A
#
# COMPACT_ATOMS: atom_id res chain seq x y z
N MET A 1 -12.01 -9.73 11.14
CA MET A 1 -10.63 -9.32 11.43
C MET A 1 -10.52 -7.82 11.23
N GLU A 2 -10.34 -7.05 12.31
CA GLU A 2 -10.08 -5.61 12.25
C GLU A 2 -8.66 -5.34 11.73
N LEU A 3 -8.50 -4.35 10.86
CA LEU A 3 -7.19 -3.93 10.36
C LEU A 3 -6.48 -3.16 11.49
N ARG A 4 -5.43 -3.74 12.07
CA ARG A 4 -4.58 -3.05 13.05
C ARG A 4 -3.43 -2.38 12.31
N LEU A 5 -3.68 -1.18 11.81
CA LEU A 5 -2.71 -0.39 11.04
C LEU A 5 -2.16 0.76 11.88
N LYS A 6 -0.86 0.98 11.81
CA LYS A 6 -0.22 2.22 12.27
C LYS A 6 -0.62 3.40 11.38
N PRO A 7 -0.40 4.66 11.82
CA PRO A 7 -0.79 5.84 11.04
C PRO A 7 -0.24 5.84 9.60
N ASP A 8 1.04 5.52 9.41
CA ASP A 8 1.65 5.50 8.06
C ASP A 8 1.17 4.32 7.21
N GLU A 9 1.01 3.14 7.82
CA GLU A 9 0.43 1.96 7.17
C GLU A 9 -0.99 2.24 6.66
N LYS A 10 -1.81 2.90 7.49
CA LYS A 10 -3.16 3.31 7.13
C LYS A 10 -3.17 4.28 5.94
N ARG A 11 -2.27 5.27 5.93
CA ARG A 11 -2.15 6.24 4.83
C ARG A 11 -1.80 5.57 3.51
N ILE A 12 -0.89 4.57 3.52
CA ILE A 12 -0.54 3.78 2.33
C ILE A 12 -1.75 2.95 1.86
N VAL A 13 -2.41 2.24 2.78
CA VAL A 13 -3.56 1.39 2.45
C VAL A 13 -4.71 2.21 1.86
N GLU A 14 -5.00 3.39 2.43
CA GLU A 14 -6.00 4.32 1.90
C GLU A 14 -5.60 4.90 0.53
N LEU A 15 -4.32 5.19 0.31
CA LEU A 15 -3.80 5.64 -0.99
C LEU A 15 -3.98 4.57 -2.07
N LEU A 16 -3.59 3.33 -1.77
CA LEU A 16 -3.76 2.23 -2.73
C LEU A 16 -5.24 1.89 -2.96
N GLY A 17 -6.08 2.05 -1.94
CA GLY A 17 -7.53 1.84 -2.07
C GLY A 17 -8.21 2.83 -3.02
N ARG A 18 -7.71 4.07 -3.11
CA ARG A 18 -8.24 5.09 -4.04
C ARG A 18 -7.58 5.08 -5.42
N SER A 19 -6.29 4.80 -5.49
CA SER A 19 -5.48 4.97 -6.71
C SER A 19 -5.20 3.66 -7.45
N GLY A 20 -5.39 2.51 -6.80
CA GLY A 20 -4.97 1.21 -7.33
C GLY A 20 -3.48 0.94 -7.11
N ALA A 21 -2.90 0.11 -7.98
CA ALA A 21 -1.50 -0.29 -7.89
C ALA A 21 -0.57 0.90 -8.15
N MET A 22 0.50 1.03 -7.35
CA MET A 22 1.48 2.13 -7.46
C MET A 22 2.89 1.62 -7.20
N THR A 23 3.90 2.33 -7.66
CA THR A 23 5.29 2.00 -7.32
C THR A 23 5.68 2.55 -5.94
N PRO A 24 6.70 1.98 -5.25
CA PRO A 24 7.19 2.51 -3.98
C PRO A 24 7.53 4.01 -4.00
N SER A 25 8.17 4.49 -5.07
CA SER A 25 8.55 5.90 -5.23
C SER A 25 7.32 6.79 -5.42
N GLU A 26 6.31 6.36 -6.18
CA GLU A 26 5.06 7.11 -6.32
C GLU A 26 4.34 7.26 -4.98
N ILE A 27 4.32 6.21 -4.17
CA ILE A 27 3.76 6.22 -2.81
C ILE A 27 4.52 7.22 -1.92
N ALA A 28 5.86 7.17 -1.95
CA ALA A 28 6.70 8.07 -1.18
C ALA A 28 6.41 9.54 -1.51
N VAL A 29 6.30 9.87 -2.80
CA VAL A 29 5.97 11.23 -3.27
C VAL A 29 4.55 11.65 -2.85
N GLN A 30 3.54 10.80 -3.10
CA GLN A 30 2.15 11.11 -2.78
C GLN A 30 1.89 11.32 -1.27
N LEU A 31 2.64 10.62 -0.42
CA LEU A 31 2.48 10.71 1.04
C LEU A 31 3.51 11.61 1.71
N LEU A 32 4.42 12.23 0.94
CA LEU A 32 5.55 13.00 1.46
C LEU A 32 6.34 12.21 2.53
N MET A 33 6.56 10.93 2.26
CA MET A 33 7.29 10.03 3.15
C MET A 33 8.72 9.84 2.63
N PRO A 34 9.73 9.79 3.52
CA PRO A 34 11.08 9.43 3.12
C PRO A 34 11.11 8.07 2.40
N PRO A 35 11.94 7.88 1.36
CA PRO A 35 12.01 6.60 0.64
C PRO A 35 12.31 5.41 1.55
N SER A 36 13.27 5.54 2.48
CA SER A 36 13.61 4.49 3.45
C SER A 36 12.41 4.11 4.32
N LYS A 37 11.73 5.12 4.90
CA LYS A 37 10.54 4.91 5.73
C LYS A 37 9.40 4.26 4.94
N THR A 38 9.24 4.65 3.67
CA THR A 38 8.24 4.08 2.78
C THR A 38 8.52 2.59 2.57
N LEU A 39 9.76 2.23 2.24
CA LEU A 39 10.17 0.82 2.09
C LEU A 39 9.95 0.02 3.37
N ASP A 40 10.39 0.52 4.52
CA ASP A 40 10.19 -0.15 5.82
C ASP A 40 8.71 -0.40 6.12
N THR A 41 7.84 0.57 5.78
CA THR A 41 6.39 0.46 6.00
C THR A 41 5.76 -0.54 5.01
N LEU A 42 6.20 -0.55 3.76
CA LEU A 42 5.76 -1.52 2.76
C LEU A 42 6.15 -2.95 3.16
N GLU A 43 7.38 -3.17 3.63
CA GLU A 43 7.78 -4.49 4.14
C GLU A 43 6.92 -4.95 5.32
N GLN A 44 6.58 -4.04 6.24
CA GLN A 44 5.68 -4.36 7.38
C GLN A 44 4.27 -4.73 6.91
N LEU A 45 3.72 -3.97 5.95
CA LEU A 45 2.40 -4.24 5.37
C LEU A 45 2.37 -5.57 4.61
N GLU A 46 3.42 -5.88 3.86
CA GLU A 46 3.55 -7.14 3.13
C GLU A 46 3.64 -8.34 4.09
N ARG A 47 4.50 -8.26 5.11
CA ARG A 47 4.61 -9.30 6.15
C ARG A 47 3.29 -9.53 6.89
N SER A 48 2.48 -8.47 7.02
CA SER A 48 1.16 -8.53 7.66
C SER A 48 0.05 -8.98 6.71
N GLY A 49 0.35 -9.25 5.43
CA GLY A 49 -0.61 -9.73 4.43
C GLY A 49 -1.57 -8.65 3.90
N TYR A 50 -1.28 -7.37 4.13
CA TYR A 50 -2.16 -6.29 3.67
C TYR A 50 -1.91 -5.89 2.21
N ILE A 51 -0.69 -6.07 1.74
CA ILE A 51 -0.27 -5.77 0.37
C ILE A 51 0.54 -6.94 -0.20
N VAL A 52 0.77 -6.89 -1.51
CA VAL A 52 1.74 -7.72 -2.21
C VAL A 52 2.67 -6.80 -3.01
N LEU A 53 3.98 -7.05 -2.92
CA LEU A 53 4.94 -6.48 -3.85
C LEU A 53 5.11 -7.42 -5.05
N ARG A 54 4.93 -6.88 -6.26
CA ARG A 54 5.12 -7.62 -7.51
C ARG A 54 6.26 -7.03 -8.30
N ASP A 55 7.27 -7.85 -8.59
CA ASP A 55 8.34 -7.44 -9.50
C ASP A 55 7.75 -7.15 -10.89
N THR A 56 8.01 -5.95 -11.38
CA THR A 56 7.48 -5.44 -12.63
C THR A 56 8.61 -4.71 -13.36
N PRO A 57 9.30 -5.35 -14.33
CA PRO A 57 10.49 -4.78 -14.95
C PRO A 57 10.22 -3.50 -15.75
N THR A 58 8.95 -3.18 -16.03
CA THR A 58 8.53 -1.98 -16.72
C THR A 58 8.22 -0.81 -15.80
N SER A 59 8.25 -0.98 -14.47
CA SER A 59 8.05 0.13 -13.53
C SER A 59 9.39 0.78 -13.15
N PRO A 60 9.42 2.11 -12.86
CA PRO A 60 10.64 2.81 -12.47
C PRO A 60 11.40 2.19 -11.30
N ASP A 61 10.68 1.59 -10.36
CA ASP A 61 11.25 0.95 -9.16
C ASP A 61 11.45 -0.56 -9.33
N GLY A 62 11.13 -1.12 -10.50
CA GLY A 62 11.11 -2.56 -10.75
C GLY A 62 10.04 -3.32 -9.96
N LYS A 63 9.16 -2.61 -9.23
CA LYS A 63 8.10 -3.17 -8.38
C LYS A 63 6.80 -2.40 -8.48
N LEU A 64 5.70 -3.10 -8.23
CA LEU A 64 4.37 -2.55 -8.00
C LEU A 64 3.83 -3.03 -6.66
N VAL A 65 3.20 -2.11 -5.94
CA VAL A 65 2.53 -2.34 -4.67
C VAL A 65 1.03 -2.46 -4.92
N ILE A 66 0.42 -3.54 -4.44
CA ILE A 66 -1.00 -3.84 -4.68
C ILE A 66 -1.65 -4.26 -3.36
N LEU A 67 -2.87 -3.81 -3.07
CA LEU A 67 -3.64 -4.33 -1.95
C LEU A 67 -4.00 -5.81 -2.18
N THR A 68 -4.04 -6.60 -1.12
CA THR A 68 -4.64 -7.95 -1.20
C THR A 68 -6.15 -7.84 -1.39
N SER A 69 -6.75 -8.86 -2.01
CA SER A 69 -8.19 -8.90 -2.27
C SER A 69 -9.02 -8.71 -0.99
N GLU A 70 -8.60 -9.32 0.12
CA GLU A 70 -9.27 -9.18 1.41
C GLU A 70 -9.27 -7.73 1.91
N VAL A 71 -8.12 -7.04 1.81
CA VAL A 71 -8.02 -5.62 2.22
C VAL A 71 -8.84 -4.73 1.30
N HIS A 72 -8.77 -4.98 -0.01
CA HIS A 72 -9.52 -4.22 -1.00
C HIS A 72 -11.04 -4.31 -0.77
N GLU A 73 -11.56 -5.49 -0.44
CA GLU A 73 -12.98 -5.68 -0.07
C GLU A 73 -13.37 -4.93 1.21
N LYS A 74 -12.52 -4.96 2.24
CA LYS A 74 -12.79 -4.25 3.50
C LYS A 74 -12.83 -2.74 3.33
N ILE A 75 -11.88 -2.17 2.57
CA ILE A 75 -11.88 -0.72 2.29
C ILE A 75 -13.15 -0.35 1.52
N ARG A 76 -13.55 -1.14 0.51
CA ARG A 76 -14.78 -0.88 -0.24
C ARG A 76 -16.03 -0.90 0.65
N GLN A 77 -16.09 -1.78 1.64
CA GLN A 77 -17.23 -1.83 2.58
C GLN A 77 -17.28 -0.63 3.53
N GLN A 78 -16.13 -0.05 3.89
CA GLN A 78 -16.05 1.14 4.74
C GLN A 78 -16.45 2.44 4.02
N VAL A 79 -16.42 2.47 2.69
CA VAL A 79 -16.71 3.65 1.85
C VAL A 79 -18.17 3.65 1.33
N ARG A 80 -18.99 2.65 1.68
CA ARG A 80 -20.43 2.67 1.38
C ARG A 80 -21.14 3.68 2.29
N ILE A 81 -21.34 4.89 1.76
CA ILE A 81 -22.30 5.90 2.21
C ILE A 81 -23.65 5.60 1.55
#